data_AF-A0A5R8Q8Y4-F1
#
_entry.id   AF-A0A5R8Q8Y4-F1
#
_cell.length_a   1.000
_cell.length_b   1.000
_cell.length_c   1.000
_cell.angle_alpha   90.00
_cell.angle_beta   90.00
_cell.angle_gamma   90.00
#
_symmetry.space_group_name_H-M   'P 1'
#
loop_
_entity.id
_entity.type
_entity.pdbx_description
1 polymer ?
#
loop_
_entity_poly.entity_id
_entity_poly.type
_entity_poly.pdbx_seq_one_letter_code
_entity_poly.pdbx_strand_id
1 'polypeptide(L)'
;MLYLLGDVLRLYSGDFNPSSGTIGGQKITQLMWFGIALMMSLPIIMMIVNIFVPVPYILWINIVVSVVLFLFNLIGLPSYKSLYDIFLIILGLIANIIIIIIAIKDLLY
;
A
#
# COMPACT_ATOMS: atom_id res chain seq x y z
N MET A 1 -1.98 -4.88 3.99
CA MET A 1 -1.29 -5.91 4.80
C MET A 1 0.21 -5.73 4.82
N LEU A 2 0.90 -5.56 3.67
CA LEU A 2 2.35 -5.34 3.66
C LEU A 2 2.79 -4.09 4.43
N TYR A 3 2.03 -3.00 4.36
CA TYR A 3 2.32 -1.80 5.13
C TYR A 3 2.20 -2.00 6.65
N LEU A 4 1.19 -2.73 7.12
CA LEU A 4 1.03 -3.06 8.54
C LEU A 4 2.18 -3.94 9.04
N LEU A 5 2.61 -4.91 8.22
CA LEU A 5 3.79 -5.72 8.53
C LEU A 5 5.05 -4.84 8.62
N GLY A 6 5.22 -3.90 7.70
CA GLY A 6 6.33 -2.93 7.74
C GLY A 6 6.33 -2.10 9.03
N ASP A 7 5.17 -1.60 9.48
CA ASP A 7 5.07 -0.83 10.72
C ASP A 7 5.44 -1.66 11.96
N VAL A 8 5.01 -2.93 12.01
CA VAL A 8 5.40 -3.85 13.08
C VAL A 8 6.91 -4.09 13.07
N LEU A 9 7.51 -4.31 11.91
CA LEU A 9 8.95 -4.50 11.79
C LEU A 9 9.74 -3.27 12.23
N ARG A 10 9.30 -2.06 11.85
CA ARG A 10 9.93 -0.78 12.28
C ARG A 10 9.83 -0.56 13.78
N LEU A 11 8.71 -0.97 14.39
CA LEU A 11 8.53 -0.89 15.84
C LEU A 11 9.54 -1.78 16.58
N TYR A 12 9.76 -3.01 16.09
CA TYR A 12 10.69 -3.96 16.71
C TYR A 12 12.17 -3.73 16.35
N SER A 13 12.48 -3.13 15.20
CA SER A 13 13.86 -2.84 14.81
C SER A 13 14.46 -1.63 15.54
N GLY A 14 13.64 -0.86 16.27
CA GLY A 14 14.06 0.38 16.92
C GLY A 14 14.22 1.57 15.96
N ASP A 15 13.84 1.40 14.68
CA ASP A 15 13.79 2.50 13.70
C ASP A 15 12.65 3.48 14.02
N PHE A 16 11.69 3.06 14.84
CA PHE A 16 10.66 3.90 15.41
C PHE A 16 11.17 4.51 16.72
N ASN A 17 11.36 5.83 16.77
CA ASN A 17 11.64 6.54 18.02
C ASN A 17 10.30 7.09 18.57
N PRO A 18 9.59 6.36 19.46
CA PRO A 18 8.24 6.74 19.91
C PRO A 18 8.20 8.09 20.63
N SER A 19 9.34 8.57 21.11
CA SER A 19 9.49 9.79 21.91
C SER A 19 9.40 11.09 21.11
N SER A 20 9.54 11.06 19.77
CA SER A 20 9.62 12.30 18.96
C SER A 20 8.34 12.64 18.19
N GLY A 21 7.40 11.69 18.04
CA GLY A 21 6.22 11.89 17.16
C GLY A 21 6.60 12.23 15.70
N THR A 22 7.84 11.89 15.30
CA THR A 22 8.37 12.16 13.98
C THR A 22 8.51 10.88 13.17
N ILE A 23 8.01 10.88 11.94
CA ILE A 23 8.35 9.86 10.95
C ILE A 23 9.29 10.54 9.94
N GLY A 24 10.47 9.96 9.69
CA GLY A 24 11.45 10.55 8.77
C GLY A 24 12.00 11.92 9.20
N GLY A 25 12.03 12.21 10.51
CA GLY A 25 12.52 13.49 11.05
C GLY A 25 11.52 14.66 10.94
N GLN A 26 10.34 14.45 10.38
CA GLN A 26 9.27 15.44 10.33
C GLN A 26 8.19 15.15 11.37
N LYS A 27 7.69 16.19 12.05
CA LYS A 27 6.52 16.06 12.94
C LYS A 27 5.30 15.75 12.09
N ILE A 28 4.68 14.60 12.35
CA ILE A 28 3.48 14.17 11.63
C ILE A 28 2.27 14.92 12.20
N THR A 29 1.57 15.65 11.34
CA THR A 29 0.34 16.36 11.74
C THR A 29 -0.83 15.39 11.88
N GLN A 30 -1.88 15.78 12.61
CA GLN A 30 -3.09 14.96 12.74
C GLN A 30 -3.73 14.63 11.39
N LEU A 31 -3.70 15.56 10.43
CA LEU A 31 -4.21 15.33 9.09
C LEU A 31 -3.40 14.25 8.34
N MET A 32 -2.09 14.24 8.51
CA MET A 32 -1.23 13.20 7.94
C MET A 32 -1.52 11.82 8.55
N TRP A 33 -1.73 11.75 9.87
CA TRP A 33 -2.15 10.50 10.53
C TRP A 33 -3.46 9.96 9.97
N PHE A 34 -4.44 10.83 9.75
CA PHE A 34 -5.70 10.45 9.13
C PHE A 34 -5.50 9.96 7.69
N GLY A 35 -4.68 10.63 6.90
CA GLY A 35 -4.33 10.20 5.54
C GLY A 35 -3.65 8.82 5.51
N ILE A 36 -2.71 8.57 6.43
CA ILE A 36 -2.05 7.25 6.57
C ILE A 36 -3.09 6.19 6.94
N ALA A 37 -4.00 6.46 7.87
CA ALA A 37 -5.05 5.52 8.28
C ALA A 37 -5.96 5.12 7.09
N LEU A 38 -6.37 6.09 6.27
CA LEU A 38 -7.13 5.82 5.05
C LEU A 38 -6.33 4.95 4.08
N MET A 39 -5.07 5.28 3.81
CA MET A 39 -4.21 4.51 2.91
C MET A 39 -3.97 3.08 3.40
N MET A 40 -3.77 2.90 4.71
CA MET A 40 -3.58 1.61 5.37
C MET A 40 -4.85 0.74 5.35
N SER A 41 -6.03 1.35 5.38
CA SER A 41 -7.32 0.66 5.32
C SER A 41 -7.69 0.20 3.90
N LEU A 42 -7.03 0.74 2.88
CA LEU A 42 -7.34 0.51 1.47
C LEU A 42 -7.38 -0.97 1.08
N PRO A 43 -6.43 -1.86 1.51
CA PRO A 43 -6.51 -3.29 1.22
C PRO A 43 -7.76 -3.97 1.81
N ILE A 44 -8.20 -3.55 2.99
CA ILE A 44 -9.39 -4.10 3.65
C ILE A 44 -10.64 -3.66 2.89
N ILE A 45 -10.73 -2.37 2.55
CA ILE A 45 -11.83 -1.82 1.75
C ILE A 45 -11.91 -2.55 0.40
N MET A 46 -10.78 -2.73 -0.29
CA MET A 46 -10.73 -3.42 -1.57
C MET A 46 -11.17 -4.88 -1.48
N MET A 47 -10.80 -5.58 -0.40
CA MET A 47 -11.28 -6.95 -0.16
C MET A 47 -12.81 -6.98 -0.07
N ILE A 48 -13.41 -6.06 0.68
CA ILE A 48 -14.87 -5.96 0.82
C ILE A 48 -15.52 -5.59 -0.53
N VAL A 49 -14.99 -4.58 -1.22
CA VAL A 49 -15.50 -4.11 -2.52
C VAL A 49 -15.49 -5.24 -3.57
N ASN A 50 -14.45 -6.08 -3.57
CA ASN A 50 -14.37 -7.24 -4.48
C ASN A 50 -15.48 -8.29 -4.24
N ILE A 51 -16.09 -8.34 -3.06
CA ILE A 51 -17.17 -9.29 -2.76
C ILE A 51 -18.52 -8.76 -3.28
N PHE A 52 -18.75 -7.45 -3.22
CA PHE A 52 -20.06 -6.85 -3.47
C PHE A 52 -20.21 -6.25 -4.87
N VAL A 53 -19.12 -5.88 -5.53
CA VAL A 53 -19.17 -5.22 -6.84
C VAL A 53 -19.07 -6.28 -7.95
N PRO A 54 -20.06 -6.37 -8.86
CA PRO A 54 -20.03 -7.34 -9.94
C PRO A 54 -19.05 -6.96 -11.06
N VAL A 55 -18.67 -7.96 -11.84
CA VAL A 55 -17.98 -7.81 -13.13
C VAL A 55 -18.92 -7.09 -14.12
N PRO A 56 -18.43 -6.14 -14.96
CA PRO A 56 -17.03 -5.77 -15.17
C PRO A 56 -16.52 -4.62 -14.31
N TYR A 57 -17.36 -3.99 -13.49
CA TYR A 57 -17.01 -2.77 -12.75
C TYR A 57 -15.83 -2.98 -11.79
N ILE A 58 -15.78 -4.14 -11.12
CA ILE A 58 -14.71 -4.45 -10.18
C ILE A 58 -13.33 -4.54 -10.85
N LEU A 59 -13.27 -4.95 -12.11
CA LEU A 59 -12.01 -5.05 -12.87
C LEU A 59 -11.39 -3.66 -13.06
N TRP A 60 -12.20 -2.69 -13.47
CA TRP A 60 -11.74 -1.30 -13.62
C TRP A 60 -11.29 -0.69 -12.30
N ILE A 61 -12.05 -0.92 -11.21
CA ILE A 61 -11.68 -0.44 -9.87
C ILE A 61 -10.33 -1.05 -9.44
N ASN A 62 -10.16 -2.36 -9.60
CA ASN A 62 -8.91 -3.05 -9.27
C ASN A 62 -7.73 -2.51 -10.09
N ILE A 63 -7.91 -2.24 -11.38
CA ILE A 63 -6.88 -1.67 -12.26
C ILE A 63 -6.50 -0.27 -11.78
N VAL A 64 -7.46 0.63 -11.60
CA VAL A 64 -7.21 2.02 -11.19
C VAL A 64 -6.48 2.06 -9.84
N VAL A 65 -6.99 1.31 -8.86
CA VAL A 65 -6.37 1.27 -7.52
C VAL A 65 -4.95 0.70 -7.58
N SER A 66 -4.75 -0.38 -8.34
CA SER A 66 -3.42 -1.01 -8.47
C SER A 66 -2.42 -0.11 -9.17
N VAL A 67 -2.83 0.62 -10.22
CA VAL A 67 -1.97 1.61 -10.90
C VAL A 67 -1.59 2.74 -9.96
N VAL A 68 -2.55 3.29 -9.22
CA VAL A 68 -2.29 4.37 -8.24
C VAL A 68 -1.33 3.90 -7.16
N LEU A 69 -1.57 2.74 -6.55
CA LEU A 69 -0.68 2.19 -5.53
C LEU A 69 0.69 1.81 -6.08
N PHE A 70 0.76 1.30 -7.30
CA PHE A 70 2.02 0.98 -7.96
C PHE A 70 2.87 2.24 -8.15
N LEU A 71 2.30 3.30 -8.74
CA LEU A 71 3.01 4.56 -8.95
C LEU A 71 3.42 5.21 -7.63
N PHE A 72 2.52 5.22 -6.63
CA PHE A 72 2.83 5.75 -5.30
C PHE A 72 4.02 5.03 -4.66
N ASN A 73 4.02 3.70 -4.67
CA ASN A 73 5.12 2.89 -4.14
C ASN A 73 6.41 3.04 -4.94
N LEU A 74 6.32 3.14 -6.26
CA LEU A 74 7.47 3.30 -7.13
C LEU A 74 8.19 4.63 -6.89
N ILE A 75 7.42 5.72 -6.73
CA ILE A 75 7.96 7.05 -6.40
C ILE A 75 8.52 7.07 -4.98
N GLY A 76 7.89 6.36 -4.04
CA GLY A 76 8.35 6.27 -2.65
C GLY A 76 9.58 5.38 -2.45
N LEU A 77 9.81 4.39 -3.32
CA LEU A 77 10.84 3.36 -3.18
C LEU A 77 12.25 3.91 -2.85
N PRO A 78 12.77 4.97 -3.52
CA PRO A 78 14.10 5.49 -3.23
C PRO A 78 14.25 6.12 -1.85
N SER A 79 13.14 6.42 -1.16
CA SER A 79 13.15 7.05 0.17
C SER A 79 13.36 6.05 1.31
N TYR A 80 13.21 4.74 1.06
CA TYR A 80 13.35 3.72 2.09
C TYR A 80 14.82 3.32 2.27
N LYS A 81 15.32 3.42 3.51
CA LYS A 81 16.69 3.02 3.87
C LYS A 81 16.80 1.58 4.36
N SER A 82 15.71 1.03 4.88
CA SER A 82 15.69 -0.31 5.44
C SER A 82 15.48 -1.39 4.37
N LEU A 83 16.22 -2.50 4.48
CA LEU A 83 16.11 -3.65 3.57
C LEU A 83 14.75 -4.34 3.66
N TYR A 84 14.18 -4.45 4.87
CA TYR A 84 12.87 -5.09 5.03
C TYR A 84 11.76 -4.24 4.41
N ASP A 85 11.89 -2.91 4.47
CA ASP A 85 10.94 -2.00 3.84
C ASP A 85 11.01 -2.10 2.31
N ILE A 86 12.21 -2.10 1.75
CA ILE A 86 12.43 -2.26 0.30
C ILE A 86 11.83 -3.60 -0.17
N PHE A 87 12.08 -4.69 0.55
CA PHE A 87 11.51 -6.00 0.23
C PHE A 87 9.98 -5.98 0.21
N LEU A 88 9.35 -5.42 1.26
CA LEU A 88 7.89 -5.33 1.35
C LEU A 88 7.28 -4.46 0.25
N ILE A 89 7.93 -3.35 -0.11
CA ILE A 89 7.48 -2.49 -1.20
C ILE A 89 7.59 -3.22 -2.55
N ILE A 90 8.72 -3.91 -2.83
CA ILE A 90 8.89 -4.71 -4.05
C ILE A 90 7.82 -5.79 -4.14
N LEU A 91 7.53 -6.50 -3.05
CA LEU A 91 6.47 -7.50 -3.01
C LEU A 91 5.11 -6.87 -3.31
N GLY A 92 4.85 -5.67 -2.81
CA GLY A 92 3.65 -4.90 -3.13
C GLY A 92 3.57 -4.49 -4.61
N LEU A 93 4.68 -4.07 -5.22
CA LEU A 93 4.72 -3.75 -6.65
C LEU A 93 4.39 -4.96 -7.51
N ILE A 94 4.98 -6.12 -7.19
CA ILE A 94 4.69 -7.40 -7.88
C ILE A 94 3.21 -7.74 -7.75
N ALA A 95 2.63 -7.63 -6.55
CA ALA A 95 1.22 -7.90 -6.33
C ALA A 95 0.30 -6.99 -7.18
N ASN A 96 0.60 -5.69 -7.27
CA ASN A 96 -0.16 -4.75 -8.11
C ASN A 96 -0.09 -5.13 -9.60
N ILE A 97 1.09 -5.52 -10.10
CA ILE A 97 1.25 -5.99 -11.48
C ILE A 97 0.39 -7.24 -11.74
N ILE A 98 0.42 -8.21 -10.82
CA ILE A 98 -0.38 -9.43 -10.95
C ILE A 98 -1.88 -9.11 -10.99
N ILE A 99 -2.36 -8.22 -10.12
CA ILE A 99 -3.78 -7.80 -10.11
C ILE A 99 -4.17 -7.20 -11.46
N ILE A 100 -3.34 -6.31 -12.01
CA ILE A 100 -3.59 -5.69 -13.31
C ILE A 100 -3.65 -6.75 -14.42
N ILE A 101 -2.70 -7.68 -14.45
CA ILE A 101 -2.66 -8.75 -15.47
C ILE A 101 -3.91 -9.62 -15.39
N ILE A 102 -4.32 -10.05 -14.18
CA ILE A 102 -5.52 -10.86 -13.98
C ILE A 102 -6.76 -10.08 -14.43
N ALA A 103 -6.89 -8.82 -13.99
CA ALA A 103 -8.06 -8.00 -14.34
C ALA A 103 -8.17 -7.73 -15.85
N ILE A 104 -7.04 -7.54 -16.56
CA ILE A 104 -7.03 -7.38 -18.02
C ILE A 104 -7.40 -8.69 -18.70
N LYS A 105 -6.89 -9.83 -18.23
CA LYS A 105 -7.22 -11.14 -18.78
C LYS A 105 -8.72 -11.40 -18.71
N ASP A 106 -9.34 -11.15 -17.55
CA ASP A 106 -10.78 -11.36 -17.33
C ASP A 106 -11.66 -10.33 -18.08
N LEU A 107 -11.07 -9.24 -18.59
CA LEU A 107 -11.76 -8.29 -19.46
C LEU A 107 -11.78 -8.75 -20.93
N LEU A 108 -10.80 -9.55 -21.34
CA LEU A 108 -10.58 -9.95 -22.74
C LEU A 108 -11.17 -11.34 -23.07
N TYR A 109 -11.46 -12.18 -22.08
CA TYR A 109 -11.96 -13.56 -22.23
C TYR A 109 -13.17 -13.80 -21.33
#